data_AF-A0A399YV09-F1
#
_entry.id   AF-A0A399YV09-F1
#
_cell.length_a   1.000
_cell.length_b   1.000
_cell.length_c   1.000
_cell.angle_alpha   90.00
_cell.angle_beta   90.00
_cell.angle_gamma   90.00
#
_symmetry.space_group_name_H-M   'P 1'
#
loop_
_entity.id
_entity.type
_entity.pdbx_description
1 polymer ?
#
loop_
_entity_poly.entity_id
_entity_poly.type
_entity_poly.pdbx_seq_one_letter_code
_entity_poly.pdbx_strand_id
1 'polypeptide(L)'
;MVTDFEQFGRGFALNGLNIPQLATQPEWLPDGFVETGHLLPQRWLVGLIRAGQTPVVLPLALDDLNSGQVTVELGPAGGVLAILPLTPFVETEANYWLSITN
;
A
#
# COMPACT_ATOMS: atom_id res chain seq x y z
N MET A 1 -24.38 -3.14 2.04
CA MET A 1 -24.48 -1.92 2.88
C MET A 1 -25.36 -0.93 2.13
N VAL A 2 -26.36 -0.34 2.77
CA VAL A 2 -27.18 0.71 2.14
C VAL A 2 -26.82 2.01 2.83
N THR A 3 -26.28 2.96 2.09
CA THR A 3 -25.90 4.29 2.60
C THR A 3 -26.84 5.34 2.04
N ASP A 4 -27.14 6.37 2.85
CA ASP A 4 -27.66 7.62 2.31
C ASP A 4 -26.52 8.47 1.71
N PHE A 5 -26.86 9.63 1.16
CA PHE A 5 -25.90 10.54 0.54
C PHE A 5 -25.27 11.55 1.53
N GLU A 6 -25.74 11.61 2.77
CA GLU A 6 -25.37 12.68 3.71
C GLU A 6 -24.28 12.27 4.72
N GLN A 7 -23.97 10.97 4.84
CA GLN A 7 -23.04 10.52 5.88
C GLN A 7 -21.96 9.53 5.39
N PHE A 8 -20.70 9.99 5.43
CA PHE A 8 -19.51 9.15 5.22
C PHE A 8 -18.96 8.69 6.59
N GLY A 9 -19.29 7.46 6.99
CA GLY A 9 -18.73 6.80 8.17
C GLY A 9 -17.60 5.83 7.83
N ARG A 10 -16.91 5.29 8.84
CA ARG A 10 -16.06 4.10 8.65
C ARG A 10 -16.99 2.95 8.24
N GLY A 11 -16.80 2.41 7.04
CA GLY A 11 -17.68 1.41 6.43
C GLY A 11 -17.77 0.07 7.19
N PHE A 12 -18.26 -0.97 6.53
CA PHE A 12 -18.48 -2.28 7.14
C PHE A 12 -17.49 -3.32 6.61
N ALA A 13 -16.82 -4.03 7.52
CA ALA A 13 -15.90 -5.11 7.19
C ALA A 13 -16.25 -6.38 8.00
N LEU A 14 -16.14 -7.54 7.36
CA LEU A 14 -16.34 -8.85 7.96
C LEU A 14 -15.01 -9.61 7.93
N ASN A 15 -14.73 -10.39 8.98
CA ASN A 15 -13.57 -11.26 9.05
C ASN A 15 -13.91 -12.53 9.82
N GLY A 16 -13.33 -13.66 9.41
CA GLY A 16 -13.38 -14.92 10.16
C GLY A 16 -14.78 -15.51 10.32
N LEU A 17 -15.66 -15.31 9.33
CA LEU A 17 -16.99 -15.91 9.34
C LEU A 17 -16.86 -17.43 9.35
N ASN A 18 -17.51 -18.07 10.32
CA ASN A 18 -17.49 -19.52 10.49
C ASN A 18 -18.88 -20.00 10.93
N ILE A 19 -19.39 -21.03 10.25
CA ILE A 19 -20.61 -21.73 10.62
C ILE A 19 -20.20 -23.04 11.30
N PRO A 20 -20.26 -23.15 12.65
CA PRO A 20 -19.67 -24.26 13.39
C PRO A 20 -20.23 -25.64 13.04
N GLN A 21 -21.47 -25.69 12.54
CA GLN A 21 -22.17 -26.92 12.20
C GLN A 21 -21.84 -27.45 10.79
N LEU A 22 -21.06 -26.70 10.01
CA LEU A 22 -20.61 -27.12 8.69
C LEU A 22 -19.16 -27.57 8.74
N ALA A 23 -18.92 -28.83 8.34
CA ALA A 23 -17.57 -29.39 8.21
C ALA A 23 -16.77 -28.72 7.08
N THR A 24 -17.45 -28.13 6.10
CA THR A 24 -16.85 -27.37 5.00
C THR A 24 -17.60 -26.06 4.86
N GLN A 25 -16.87 -24.95 4.92
CA GLN A 25 -17.47 -23.63 4.75
C GLN A 25 -17.80 -23.37 3.28
N PRO A 26 -18.96 -22.77 2.97
CA PRO A 26 -19.28 -22.38 1.61
C PRO A 26 -18.32 -21.29 1.11
N GLU A 27 -18.07 -21.28 -0.19
CA GLU A 27 -17.33 -20.20 -0.84
C GLU A 27 -18.11 -18.88 -0.71
N TRP A 28 -17.39 -17.80 -0.41
CA TRP A 28 -17.97 -16.49 -0.28
C TRP A 28 -18.26 -15.87 -1.66
N LEU A 29 -19.49 -15.41 -1.87
CA LEU A 29 -19.88 -14.64 -3.05
C LEU A 29 -20.00 -13.15 -2.65
N PRO A 30 -19.13 -12.27 -3.15
CA PRO A 30 -19.01 -10.92 -2.61
C PRO A 30 -20.18 -9.98 -2.90
N ASP A 31 -20.96 -10.15 -3.98
CA ASP A 31 -22.19 -9.38 -4.28
C ASP A 31 -22.13 -7.87 -3.92
N GLY A 32 -21.04 -7.20 -4.32
CA GLY A 32 -20.81 -5.77 -4.05
C GLY A 32 -19.92 -5.46 -2.83
N PHE A 33 -19.49 -6.47 -2.08
CA PHE A 33 -18.35 -6.38 -1.17
C PHE A 33 -17.03 -6.56 -1.94
N VAL A 34 -15.95 -6.02 -1.39
CA VAL A 34 -14.59 -6.24 -1.91
C VAL A 34 -13.79 -6.98 -0.85
N GLU A 35 -13.00 -7.97 -1.27
CA GLU A 35 -12.04 -8.61 -0.39
C GLU A 35 -10.89 -7.64 -0.13
N THR A 36 -10.63 -7.35 1.14
CA THR A 36 -9.55 -6.47 1.58
C THR A 36 -8.68 -7.23 2.56
N GLY A 37 -7.37 -7.07 2.46
CA GLY A 37 -6.42 -7.76 3.35
C GLY A 37 -5.74 -8.99 2.74
N HIS A 38 -6.10 -9.40 1.52
CA HIS A 38 -5.20 -10.24 0.74
C HIS A 38 -4.02 -9.37 0.26
N LEU A 39 -2.86 -9.70 0.82
CA LEU A 39 -1.57 -9.04 0.63
C LEU A 39 -1.16 -9.11 -0.85
N LEU A 40 -1.64 -8.18 -1.67
CA LEU A 40 -0.88 -7.84 -2.86
C LEU A 40 0.50 -7.39 -2.37
N PRO A 41 1.60 -8.03 -2.83
CA PRO A 41 2.93 -7.63 -2.41
C PRO A 41 3.11 -6.16 -2.77
N GLN A 42 3.11 -5.31 -1.74
CA GLN A 42 3.27 -3.88 -1.91
C GLN A 42 4.73 -3.66 -2.32
N ARG A 43 4.92 -3.22 -3.55
CA ARG A 43 6.24 -2.85 -4.07
C ARG A 43 6.41 -1.35 -3.97
N TRP A 44 7.59 -0.91 -3.55
CA TRP A 44 7.93 0.51 -3.49
C TRP A 44 9.07 0.77 -4.45
N LEU A 45 8.93 1.82 -5.25
CA LEU A 45 10.06 2.46 -5.89
C LEU A 45 10.47 3.63 -5.01
N VAL A 46 11.69 3.56 -4.49
CA VAL A 46 12.26 4.61 -3.66
C VAL A 46 13.42 5.25 -4.41
N GLY A 47 13.39 6.57 -4.51
CA GLY A 47 14.43 7.35 -5.16
C GLY A 47 14.72 8.63 -4.40
N LEU A 48 16.00 9.02 -4.36
CA LEU A 48 16.42 10.32 -3.87
C LEU A 48 16.68 11.25 -5.06
N ILE A 49 15.94 12.36 -5.11
CA ILE A 49 16.21 13.45 -6.04
C ILE A 49 17.12 14.43 -5.30
N ARG A 50 18.41 14.47 -5.67
CA ARG A 50 19.36 15.44 -5.10
C ARG A 50 19.26 16.76 -5.86
N ALA A 51 19.06 17.85 -5.13
CA ALA A 51 18.99 19.18 -5.72
C ALA A 51 20.39 19.69 -6.11
N GLY A 52 20.45 20.54 -7.14
CA GLY A 52 21.68 21.11 -7.69
C GLY A 52 21.41 21.82 -9.01
N GLN A 53 22.46 22.32 -9.68
CA GLN A 53 22.33 22.94 -11.01
C GLN A 53 21.79 21.95 -12.06
N THR A 54 22.09 20.67 -11.89
CA THR A 54 21.49 19.56 -12.63
C THR A 54 20.99 18.54 -11.62
N PRO A 55 19.66 18.41 -11.41
CA PRO A 55 19.12 17.42 -10.50
C PRO A 55 19.50 16.00 -10.91
N VAL A 56 19.82 15.16 -9.92
CA VAL A 56 20.16 13.75 -10.14
C VAL A 56 19.19 12.88 -9.37
N VAL A 57 18.67 11.84 -10.03
CA VAL A 57 17.81 10.83 -9.42
C VAL A 57 18.66 9.61 -9.08
N LEU A 58 18.73 9.29 -7.79
CA LEU A 58 19.46 8.14 -7.26
C LEU A 58 18.44 7.08 -6.81
N PRO A 59 18.35 5.91 -7.47
CA PRO A 59 17.50 4.83 -6.99
C PRO A 59 18.03 4.29 -5.66
N LEU A 60 17.14 4.05 -4.71
CA LEU A 60 17.45 3.45 -3.42
C LEU A 60 16.94 2.01 -3.42
N ALA A 61 17.87 1.06 -3.27
CA ALA A 61 17.53 -0.35 -3.23
C ALA A 61 16.82 -0.70 -1.91
N LEU A 62 15.78 -1.53 -2.03
CA LEU A 62 15.09 -2.15 -0.91
C LEU A 62 15.43 -3.65 -0.89
N ASP A 63 15.25 -4.27 0.28
CA ASP A 63 15.40 -5.71 0.46
C ASP A 63 14.20 -6.50 -0.06
N ASP A 64 14.26 -7.83 0.07
CA ASP A 64 13.20 -8.74 -0.36
C ASP A 64 11.88 -8.54 0.39
N LEU A 65 11.91 -7.87 1.54
CA LEU A 65 10.75 -7.50 2.35
C LEU A 65 10.26 -6.06 2.05
N ASN A 66 10.75 -5.44 0.98
CA ASN A 66 10.42 -4.05 0.60
C ASN A 66 10.81 -3.01 1.65
N SER A 67 11.80 -3.33 2.46
CA SER A 67 12.30 -2.47 3.51
C SER A 67 13.71 -1.99 3.17
N GLY A 68 14.12 -0.85 3.73
CA GLY A 68 15.44 -0.31 3.47
C GLY A 68 15.81 0.71 4.51
N GLN A 69 17.03 0.61 5.01
CA GLN A 69 17.66 1.65 5.80
C GLN A 69 18.90 2.11 5.05
N VAL A 70 18.94 3.39 4.71
CA VAL A 70 20.03 3.94 3.92
C VAL A 70 20.45 5.29 4.49
N THR A 71 21.75 5.51 4.57
CA THR A 71 22.30 6.83 4.87
C THR A 71 22.49 7.57 3.55
N VAL A 72 21.89 8.75 3.42
CA VAL A 72 22.01 9.58 2.22
C VAL A 72 22.71 10.90 2.53
N GLU A 73 23.57 11.33 1.61
CA GLU A 73 24.11 12.69 1.60
C GLU A 73 23.26 13.57 0.67
N LEU A 74 22.62 14.58 1.26
CA LEU A 74 21.76 15.53 0.55
C LEU A 74 22.53 16.72 -0.05
N GLY A 75 23.73 17.00 0.46
CA GLY A 75 24.48 18.21 0.10
C GLY A 75 23.79 19.49 0.57
N PRO A 76 24.38 20.67 0.30
CA PRO A 76 23.88 21.95 0.83
C PRO A 76 22.55 22.40 0.20
N ALA A 77 22.21 21.89 -0.99
CA ALA A 77 20.96 22.21 -1.67
C ALA A 77 19.78 21.33 -1.22
N GLY A 78 20.03 20.30 -0.41
CA GLY A 78 19.00 19.37 0.04
C GLY A 78 18.57 18.37 -1.04
N GLY A 79 17.42 17.74 -0.82
CA GLY A 79 16.85 16.78 -1.75
C GLY A 79 15.44 16.34 -1.37
N VAL A 80 14.84 15.57 -2.26
CA VAL A 80 13.49 15.01 -2.10
C VAL A 80 13.57 13.50 -2.11
N LEU A 81 13.06 12.86 -1.05
CA LEU A 81 12.81 11.42 -1.05
C LEU A 81 11.47 11.16 -1.73
N ALA A 82 11.51 10.53 -2.90
CA ALA A 82 10.34 10.09 -3.64
C ALA A 82 10.05 8.62 -3.31
N ILE A 83 8.84 8.35 -2.85
CA ILE A 83 8.34 7.01 -2.52
C ILE A 83 7.10 6.78 -3.37
N LEU A 84 7.18 5.85 -4.32
CA LEU A 84 6.08 5.52 -5.21
C LEU A 84 5.60 4.09 -4.96
N PRO A 85 4.30 3.87 -4.71
CA PRO A 85 3.75 2.53 -4.69
C PRO A 85 3.73 1.95 -6.11
N LEU A 86 4.07 0.67 -6.21
CA LEU A 86 4.01 -0.13 -7.42
C LEU A 86 3.01 -1.28 -7.22
N THR A 87 2.04 -1.36 -8.11
CA THR A 87 1.17 -2.53 -8.30
C THR A 87 1.79 -3.44 -9.34
N PRO A 88 1.92 -4.75 -9.08
CA PRO A 88 1.87 -5.72 -10.18
C PRO A 88 0.57 -5.50 -10.98
N PHE A 89 0.55 -5.73 -12.29
CA PHE A 89 -0.70 -5.67 -13.05
C PHE A 89 -1.71 -6.65 -12.43
N VAL A 90 -2.76 -6.10 -11.83
CA VAL A 90 -3.85 -6.84 -11.19
C VAL A 90 -5.17 -6.26 -11.68
N GLU A 91 -6.19 -7.11 -11.81
CA GLU A 91 -7.52 -6.69 -12.28
C GLU A 91 -8.35 -6.02 -11.17
N THR A 92 -7.80 -5.90 -9.97
CA THR A 92 -8.46 -5.37 -8.77
C THR A 92 -7.76 -4.12 -8.25
N GLU A 93 -8.52 -3.19 -7.66
CA GLU A 93 -7.97 -1.99 -7.02
C GLU A 93 -7.00 -2.35 -5.87
N ALA A 94 -5.87 -1.63 -5.79
CA ALA A 94 -4.85 -1.85 -4.77
C ALA A 94 -4.67 -0.61 -3.89
N ASN A 95 -4.70 -0.82 -2.58
CA ASN A 95 -4.53 0.24 -1.58
C ASN A 95 -3.16 0.15 -0.90
N TYR A 96 -2.52 1.31 -0.67
CA TYR A 96 -1.18 1.42 -0.10
C TYR A 96 -1.16 2.32 1.13
N TRP A 97 -0.32 1.95 2.11
CA TRP A 97 -0.16 2.72 3.33
C TRP A 97 1.32 3.09 3.50
N LEU A 98 1.60 4.37 3.68
CA LEU A 98 2.92 4.90 4.01
C LEU A 98 2.89 5.46 5.43
N SER A 99 3.82 4.99 6.28
CA SER A 99 4.03 5.54 7.61
C SER A 99 5.43 6.14 7.71
N ILE A 100 5.54 7.38 8.15
CA ILE A 100 6.80 8.08 8.40
C ILE A 100 6.90 8.31 9.91
N THR A 101 7.99 7.83 10.51
CA THR A 101 8.28 8.01 11.93
C THR A 101 9.58 8.81 12.09
N ASN A 102 9.59 9.72 13.06
CA ASN A 102 10.73 10.60 13.39
C ASN A 102 11.56 10.02 14.54
#